data_AF-A0A3P7EQN6-F1
#
_entry.id   AF-A0A3P7EQN6-F1
#
_cell.length_a   1.000
_cell.length_b   1.000
_cell.length_c   1.000
_cell.angle_alpha   90.00
_cell.angle_beta   90.00
_cell.angle_gamma   90.00
#
_symmetry.space_group_name_H-M   'P 1'
#
loop_
_entity.id
_entity.type
_entity.pdbx_description
1 polymer ?
#
loop_
_entity_poly.entity_id
_entity_poly.type
_entity_poly.pdbx_seq_one_letter_code
_entity_poly.pdbx_strand_id
1 'polypeptide(L)'
;MDLKLKAPVTLRSNVTGGSNFGVKMEAGQILFDSSPENKVNPLTFSMPVYAADVISSLQNLLIHDVGRKKVIKGADLDALKEFLTVLSKYLDLGQQYNNEIAYLRREVYEKPEIQRQEWLGLMTGMTLSTDKVQYIACRGSKPYLRGYPCGLWIMFHAMTVNRYIKGEKSGRLEIIKGIFTLIDGTAPIAHALNRFVPRFFSCGYCAFHFAKMTSNVRLEGESVYPDRPGDDPPFPLEVPDPATLPAAPKSARDEVLWLNTAHNMVNKRLSGHPSEDPLAPKIVFPSPEQCRACWSEAARRKVAMDKFSATPDKAEELLAYLVHQYRPSSWRWDGVCVSFEAISHMNLGADTFSTTDMILVGVICVCCSAALAVLAALICCRWRWSRRDHLPLSTTA
;
A
#
# COMPACT_ATOMS: atom_id res chain seq x y z
N MET A 1 -29.52 44.68 -14.14
CA MET A 1 -29.29 45.67 -13.06
C MET A 1 -28.10 45.18 -12.26
N ASP A 2 -26.98 45.86 -12.45
CA ASP A 2 -25.72 45.66 -11.76
C ASP A 2 -25.86 45.80 -10.25
N LEU A 3 -25.18 44.94 -9.50
CA LEU A 3 -24.82 45.25 -8.11
C LEU A 3 -23.34 44.99 -7.87
N LYS A 4 -22.68 46.11 -7.60
CA LYS A 4 -21.25 46.35 -7.41
C LYS A 4 -20.70 45.67 -6.14
N LEU A 5 -19.46 45.20 -6.28
CA LEU A 5 -18.53 44.89 -5.20
C LEU A 5 -18.31 46.09 -4.25
N LYS A 6 -18.25 45.82 -2.94
CA LYS A 6 -17.70 46.72 -1.92
C LYS A 6 -16.51 46.05 -1.22
N ALA A 7 -15.49 46.88 -0.99
CA ALA A 7 -14.14 46.60 -0.53
C ALA A 7 -14.05 46.25 0.99
N PRO A 8 -12.87 45.84 1.50
CA PRO A 8 -12.72 44.98 2.67
C PRO A 8 -12.57 45.72 4.01
N VAL A 9 -12.91 44.98 5.07
CA VAL A 9 -12.81 45.38 6.48
C VAL A 9 -11.37 45.29 6.98
N THR A 10 -10.89 46.37 7.59
CA THR A 10 -9.60 46.48 8.27
C THR A 10 -9.76 46.07 9.74
N LEU A 11 -9.02 45.05 10.19
CA LEU A 11 -8.91 44.71 11.61
C LEU A 11 -7.60 45.30 12.17
N ARG A 12 -7.76 46.22 13.13
CA ARG A 12 -6.68 46.81 13.94
C ARG A 12 -6.21 45.79 14.98
N SER A 13 -4.91 45.54 15.07
CA SER A 13 -4.26 44.87 16.20
C SER A 13 -3.69 45.92 17.16
N ASN A 14 -4.13 45.87 18.43
CA ASN A 14 -3.50 46.55 19.55
C ASN A 14 -2.68 45.51 20.32
N VAL A 15 -1.34 45.61 20.29
CA VAL A 15 -0.47 44.95 21.27
C VAL A 15 0.62 45.95 21.66
N THR A 16 0.65 46.28 22.94
CA THR A 16 1.63 47.17 23.59
C THR A 16 2.76 46.37 24.24
N GLY A 17 4.00 46.84 24.05
CA GLY A 17 5.21 46.48 24.82
C GLY A 17 5.94 45.24 24.27
N GLY A 18 7.23 45.25 23.95
CA GLY A 18 8.29 46.23 24.16
C GLY A 18 9.59 45.45 24.38
N SER A 19 10.47 45.39 23.37
CA SER A 19 11.93 45.47 23.53
C SER A 19 12.59 45.31 22.15
N ASN A 20 13.46 46.28 21.86
CA ASN A 20 14.14 46.50 20.59
C ASN A 20 15.21 45.44 20.31
N PHE A 21 15.21 44.89 19.09
CA PHE A 21 16.44 44.55 18.37
C PHE A 21 16.23 44.88 16.89
N GLY A 22 16.93 45.91 16.42
CA GLY A 22 16.75 46.48 15.10
C GLY A 22 17.51 45.74 14.00
N VAL A 23 16.88 45.66 12.83
CA VAL A 23 17.57 45.49 11.54
C VAL A 23 16.91 46.41 10.51
N LYS A 24 17.73 47.25 9.88
CA LYS A 24 17.40 48.20 8.81
C LYS A 24 16.76 47.49 7.61
N MET A 25 15.69 48.06 7.07
CA MET A 25 15.12 47.71 5.77
C MET A 25 15.47 48.81 4.77
N GLU A 26 16.26 48.50 3.75
CA GLU A 26 16.40 49.33 2.53
C GLU A 26 15.52 48.75 1.42
N ALA A 27 14.84 49.64 0.70
CA ALA A 27 13.90 49.32 -0.34
C ALA A 27 14.62 48.91 -1.64
N GLY A 28 14.57 47.61 -1.96
CA GLY A 28 14.99 47.05 -3.24
C GLY A 28 13.79 46.60 -4.04
N GLN A 29 13.53 47.27 -5.16
CA GLN A 29 12.49 47.00 -6.13
C GLN A 29 12.71 45.63 -6.79
N ILE A 30 11.84 44.65 -6.51
CA ILE A 30 11.90 43.33 -7.14
C ILE A 30 11.31 43.44 -8.56
N LEU A 31 12.18 43.31 -9.55
CA LEU A 31 11.82 43.11 -10.95
C LEU A 31 11.10 41.75 -11.09
N PHE A 32 9.90 41.77 -11.68
CA PHE A 32 9.19 40.54 -12.06
C PHE A 32 9.88 39.92 -13.28
N ASP A 33 10.63 38.84 -13.06
CA ASP A 33 11.01 37.93 -14.14
C ASP A 33 9.91 36.88 -14.31
N SER A 34 9.31 36.87 -15.50
CA SER A 34 8.29 35.92 -15.92
C SER A 34 8.96 34.70 -16.55
N SER A 35 9.10 33.61 -15.79
CA SER A 35 9.41 32.29 -16.34
C SER A 35 8.35 31.26 -15.93
N PRO A 36 7.74 30.52 -16.89
CA PRO A 36 6.81 29.45 -16.61
C PRO A 36 7.56 28.12 -16.50
N GLU A 37 7.36 27.42 -15.38
CA GLU A 37 7.34 25.96 -15.20
C GLU A 37 7.82 25.62 -13.78
N ASN A 38 6.89 25.66 -12.81
CA ASN A 38 7.05 24.86 -11.61
C ASN A 38 6.92 23.38 -12.02
N LYS A 39 8.03 22.79 -12.46
CA LYS A 39 8.19 21.33 -12.45
C LYS A 39 8.19 20.91 -11.00
N VAL A 40 7.00 20.54 -10.50
CA VAL A 40 6.90 19.74 -9.29
C VAL A 40 7.60 18.42 -9.60
N ASN A 41 8.86 18.30 -9.21
CA ASN A 41 9.56 17.02 -9.21
C ASN A 41 8.72 16.07 -8.34
N PRO A 42 8.24 14.93 -8.87
CA PRO A 42 7.57 13.95 -8.01
C PRO A 42 8.56 13.51 -6.94
N LEU A 43 8.10 13.51 -5.69
CA LEU A 43 8.87 13.12 -4.52
C LEU A 43 9.65 11.82 -4.80
N THR A 44 10.97 11.90 -4.67
CA THR A 44 11.97 10.84 -4.89
C THR A 44 11.92 9.72 -3.85
N PHE A 45 10.77 9.47 -3.24
CA PHE A 45 10.61 8.51 -2.16
C PHE A 45 9.34 7.70 -2.40
N SER A 46 9.43 6.37 -2.33
CA SER A 46 8.24 5.53 -2.27
C SER A 46 7.44 5.93 -1.03
N MET A 47 6.23 6.45 -1.20
CA MET A 47 5.41 6.80 -0.05
C MET A 47 5.12 5.52 0.75
N PRO A 48 5.35 5.52 2.07
CA PRO A 48 5.11 4.34 2.87
C PRO A 48 3.61 4.02 2.91
N VAL A 49 3.29 2.77 3.21
CA VAL A 49 1.91 2.36 3.50
C VAL A 49 1.53 2.85 4.89
N TYR A 50 0.38 3.51 5.02
CA TYR A 50 -0.19 3.89 6.31
C TYR A 50 -1.35 2.96 6.67
N ALA A 51 -1.32 2.40 7.88
CA ALA A 51 -2.42 1.58 8.41
C ALA A 51 -3.74 2.36 8.41
N ALA A 52 -3.67 3.68 8.65
CA ALA A 52 -4.84 4.57 8.62
C ALA A 52 -5.59 4.54 7.28
N ASP A 53 -4.88 4.49 6.15
CA ASP A 53 -5.49 4.42 4.81
C ASP A 53 -6.21 3.09 4.58
N VAL A 54 -5.64 1.99 5.10
CA VAL A 54 -6.20 0.64 5.02
C VAL A 54 -7.44 0.51 5.90
N ILE A 55 -7.36 0.94 7.17
CA ILE A 55 -8.47 0.88 8.14
C ILE A 55 -9.64 1.74 7.65
N SER A 56 -9.37 3.00 7.25
CA SER A 56 -10.42 3.89 6.71
C SER A 56 -11.10 3.29 5.48
N SER A 57 -10.35 2.58 4.64
CA SER A 57 -10.92 1.92 3.46
C SER A 57 -11.74 0.70 3.82
N LEU A 58 -11.27 -0.12 4.75
CA LEU A 58 -12.02 -1.28 5.24
C LEU A 58 -13.33 -0.86 5.89
N GLN A 59 -13.32 0.21 6.68
CA GLN A 59 -14.54 0.85 7.22
C GLN A 59 -15.52 1.22 6.13
N ASN A 60 -15.08 1.98 5.13
CA ASN A 60 -15.93 2.41 4.03
C ASN A 60 -16.50 1.21 3.24
N LEU A 61 -15.67 0.18 3.02
CA LEU A 61 -16.08 -1.06 2.37
C LEU A 61 -17.20 -1.78 3.13
N LEU A 62 -17.02 -1.99 4.43
CA LEU A 62 -17.97 -2.76 5.23
C LEU A 62 -19.25 -1.96 5.50
N ILE A 63 -19.15 -0.67 5.82
CA ILE A 63 -20.30 0.17 6.18
C ILE A 63 -21.08 0.62 4.93
N HIS A 64 -20.39 1.18 3.94
CA HIS A 64 -21.06 1.80 2.79
C HIS A 64 -21.28 0.80 1.66
N ASP A 65 -20.26 0.06 1.23
CA ASP A 65 -20.38 -0.78 0.04
C ASP A 65 -21.18 -2.06 0.33
N VAL A 66 -20.85 -2.80 1.39
CA VAL A 66 -21.65 -3.99 1.78
C VAL A 66 -23.04 -3.57 2.29
N GLY A 67 -23.13 -2.50 3.08
CA GLY A 67 -24.39 -1.96 3.62
C GLY A 67 -25.37 -1.42 2.57
N ARG A 68 -24.97 -1.26 1.31
CA ARG A 68 -25.86 -0.83 0.22
C ARG A 68 -26.85 -1.90 -0.21
N LYS A 69 -26.55 -3.19 -0.08
CA LYS A 69 -27.52 -4.24 -0.47
C LYS A 69 -28.66 -4.30 0.54
N LYS A 70 -29.88 -4.54 0.05
CA LYS A 70 -31.06 -4.71 0.92
C LYS A 70 -31.04 -6.09 1.59
N VAL A 71 -30.72 -7.10 0.78
CA VAL A 71 -30.59 -8.52 1.16
C VAL A 71 -29.33 -9.05 0.49
N ILE A 72 -28.48 -9.76 1.22
CA ILE A 72 -27.27 -10.42 0.71
C ILE A 72 -27.50 -11.93 0.79
N LYS A 73 -27.60 -12.61 -0.36
CA LYS A 73 -27.88 -14.05 -0.44
C LYS A 73 -27.29 -14.68 -1.70
N GLY A 74 -27.25 -16.01 -1.77
CA GLY A 74 -26.73 -16.75 -2.92
C GLY A 74 -25.30 -16.33 -3.28
N ALA A 75 -25.03 -16.13 -4.57
CA ALA A 75 -23.69 -15.81 -5.06
C ALA A 75 -23.07 -14.53 -4.46
N ASP A 76 -23.89 -13.56 -4.03
CA ASP A 76 -23.39 -12.37 -3.33
C ASP A 76 -22.91 -12.70 -1.92
N LEU A 77 -23.65 -13.57 -1.21
CA LEU A 77 -23.25 -14.02 0.12
C LEU A 77 -22.02 -14.92 0.05
N ASP A 78 -21.93 -15.79 -0.95
CA ASP A 78 -20.75 -16.63 -1.18
C ASP A 78 -19.51 -15.76 -1.43
N ALA A 79 -19.63 -14.73 -2.26
CA ALA A 79 -18.54 -13.77 -2.52
C ALA A 79 -18.14 -12.99 -1.26
N LEU A 80 -19.10 -12.60 -0.42
CA LEU A 80 -18.83 -11.93 0.86
C LEU A 80 -18.12 -12.88 1.84
N LYS A 81 -18.59 -14.12 1.98
CA LYS A 81 -17.97 -15.15 2.84
C LYS A 81 -16.53 -15.42 2.42
N GLU A 82 -16.29 -15.56 1.12
CA GLU A 82 -14.97 -15.77 0.57
C GLU A 82 -14.04 -14.57 0.82
N PHE A 83 -14.53 -13.35 0.57
CA PHE A 83 -13.78 -12.13 0.85
C PHE A 83 -13.43 -11.99 2.33
N LEU A 84 -14.37 -12.20 3.24
CA LEU A 84 -14.11 -12.16 4.69
C LEU A 84 -13.14 -13.26 5.13
N THR A 85 -13.13 -14.41 4.45
CA THR A 85 -12.18 -15.49 4.71
C THR A 85 -10.76 -15.05 4.38
N VAL A 86 -10.52 -14.50 3.18
CA VAL A 86 -9.18 -14.03 2.80
C VAL A 86 -8.77 -12.79 3.60
N LEU A 87 -9.71 -11.89 3.90
CA LEU A 87 -9.47 -10.71 4.73
C LEU A 87 -8.98 -11.13 6.12
N SER A 88 -9.72 -12.01 6.79
CA SER A 88 -9.37 -12.53 8.12
C SER A 88 -8.04 -13.27 8.15
N LYS A 89 -7.66 -13.92 7.04
CA LYS A 89 -6.45 -14.74 6.96
C LYS A 89 -5.20 -13.95 6.58
N TYR A 90 -5.32 -12.94 5.72
CA TYR A 90 -4.18 -12.28 5.08
C TYR A 90 -4.06 -10.78 5.34
N LEU A 91 -5.07 -10.10 5.86
CA LEU A 91 -4.91 -8.72 6.27
C LEU A 91 -4.44 -8.66 7.73
N ASP A 92 -3.29 -8.05 7.98
CA ASP A 92 -2.73 -7.86 9.33
C ASP A 92 -2.88 -6.39 9.74
N LEU A 93 -3.81 -6.13 10.65
CA LEU A 93 -4.10 -4.83 11.22
C LEU A 93 -3.79 -4.79 12.73
N GLY A 94 -3.11 -5.80 13.27
CA GLY A 94 -2.93 -5.96 14.70
C GLY A 94 -4.13 -6.62 15.39
N GLN A 95 -3.88 -7.12 16.61
CA GLN A 95 -4.76 -8.08 17.29
C GLN A 95 -6.20 -7.60 17.44
N GLN A 96 -6.43 -6.33 17.79
CA GLN A 96 -7.76 -5.77 18.00
C GLN A 96 -8.63 -5.87 16.74
N TYR A 97 -8.18 -5.29 15.62
CA TYR A 97 -8.94 -5.30 14.37
C TYR A 97 -9.06 -6.71 13.78
N ASN A 98 -8.01 -7.53 13.87
CA ASN A 98 -8.04 -8.91 13.39
C ASN A 98 -9.05 -9.78 14.14
N ASN A 99 -9.21 -9.58 15.46
CA ASN A 99 -10.22 -10.28 16.25
C ASN A 99 -11.65 -9.92 15.80
N GLU A 100 -11.91 -8.65 15.49
CA GLU A 100 -13.22 -8.20 15.00
C GLU A 100 -13.51 -8.71 13.58
N ILE A 101 -12.51 -8.71 12.69
CA ILE A 101 -12.65 -9.33 11.36
C ILE A 101 -12.95 -10.83 11.48
N ALA A 102 -12.27 -11.53 12.40
CA ALA A 102 -12.52 -12.94 12.65
C ALA A 102 -13.93 -13.18 13.24
N TYR A 103 -14.39 -12.31 14.14
CA TYR A 103 -15.76 -12.33 14.64
C TYR A 103 -16.78 -12.16 13.50
N LEU A 104 -16.64 -11.10 12.70
CA LEU A 104 -17.52 -10.84 11.56
C LEU A 104 -17.59 -12.02 10.58
N ARG A 105 -16.45 -12.63 10.26
CA ARG A 105 -16.39 -13.83 9.42
C ARG A 105 -17.25 -14.96 10.01
N ARG A 106 -17.15 -15.24 11.31
CA ARG A 106 -17.93 -16.30 11.98
C ARG A 106 -19.42 -16.00 11.97
N GLU A 107 -19.82 -14.77 12.25
CA GLU A 107 -21.22 -14.37 12.28
C GLU A 107 -21.89 -14.57 10.91
N VAL A 108 -21.16 -14.31 9.82
CA VAL A 108 -21.67 -14.43 8.46
C VAL A 108 -21.71 -15.88 7.98
N TYR A 109 -20.84 -16.74 8.50
CA TYR A 109 -20.47 -18.02 7.91
C TYR A 109 -21.63 -19.00 7.72
N GLU A 110 -22.49 -19.20 8.72
CA GLU A 110 -23.63 -20.14 8.66
C GLU A 110 -24.92 -19.49 8.14
N LYS A 111 -24.93 -18.18 7.87
CA LYS A 111 -26.16 -17.51 7.45
C LYS A 111 -26.52 -17.89 6.01
N PRO A 112 -27.81 -18.16 5.71
CA PRO A 112 -28.28 -18.38 4.33
C PRO A 112 -28.54 -17.07 3.58
N GLU A 113 -28.86 -16.00 4.31
CA GLU A 113 -29.01 -14.64 3.83
C GLU A 113 -28.73 -13.65 4.97
N ILE A 114 -28.44 -12.40 4.62
CA ILE A 114 -28.20 -11.31 5.58
C ILE A 114 -29.02 -10.10 5.15
N GLN A 115 -29.83 -9.60 6.08
CA GLN A 115 -30.57 -8.36 5.86
C GLN A 115 -29.70 -7.13 6.12
N ARG A 116 -29.98 -6.02 5.45
CA ARG A 116 -29.23 -4.77 5.66
C ARG A 116 -29.17 -4.37 7.15
N GLN A 117 -30.30 -4.40 7.84
CA GLN A 117 -30.38 -3.99 9.24
C GLN A 117 -29.54 -4.89 10.14
N GLU A 118 -29.52 -6.19 9.85
CA GLU A 118 -28.67 -7.16 10.54
C GLU A 118 -27.19 -6.87 10.30
N TRP A 119 -26.79 -6.62 9.05
CA TRP A 119 -25.42 -6.24 8.71
C TRP A 119 -24.98 -4.96 9.42
N LEU A 120 -25.81 -3.90 9.37
CA LEU A 120 -25.51 -2.64 10.05
C LEU A 120 -25.45 -2.82 11.57
N GLY A 121 -26.28 -3.69 12.15
CA GLY A 121 -26.22 -4.06 13.57
C GLY A 121 -24.85 -4.64 13.95
N LEU A 122 -24.32 -5.57 13.14
CA LEU A 122 -22.97 -6.10 13.33
C LEU A 122 -21.90 -4.98 13.27
N MET A 123 -22.01 -4.06 12.31
CA MET A 123 -21.06 -2.94 12.18
C MET A 123 -21.07 -2.03 13.41
N THR A 124 -22.24 -1.70 13.95
CA THR A 124 -22.35 -0.80 15.12
C THR A 124 -21.69 -1.36 16.39
N GLY A 125 -21.50 -2.68 16.48
CA GLY A 125 -20.88 -3.33 17.63
C GLY A 125 -19.36 -3.47 17.56
N MET A 126 -18.72 -3.07 16.44
CA MET A 126 -17.28 -3.25 16.21
C MET A 126 -16.52 -1.93 16.30
N THR A 127 -15.39 -1.93 17.01
CA THR A 127 -14.46 -0.78 17.10
C THR A 127 -13.91 -0.39 15.74
N LEU A 128 -13.64 -1.39 14.89
CA LEU A 128 -13.25 -1.25 13.50
C LEU A 128 -14.19 -0.29 12.76
N SER A 129 -15.47 -0.22 13.12
CA SER A 129 -16.46 0.63 12.46
C SER A 129 -16.63 2.01 13.10
N THR A 130 -16.20 2.21 14.35
CA THR A 130 -16.46 3.42 15.13
C THR A 130 -15.24 4.34 15.26
N ASP A 131 -14.02 3.82 15.05
CA ASP A 131 -12.80 4.62 15.05
C ASP A 131 -12.82 5.69 13.96
N LYS A 132 -12.51 6.93 14.33
CA LYS A 132 -12.38 8.04 13.39
C LYS A 132 -10.98 8.06 12.80
N VAL A 133 -10.80 7.33 11.71
CA VAL A 133 -9.53 7.27 10.98
C VAL A 133 -9.60 8.14 9.73
N GLN A 134 -8.52 8.86 9.41
CA GLN A 134 -8.44 9.72 8.24
C GLN A 134 -7.37 9.22 7.28
N TYR A 135 -7.61 9.42 5.98
CA TYR A 135 -6.61 9.13 4.95
C TYR A 135 -5.37 10.02 5.12
N ILE A 136 -4.19 9.41 5.02
CA ILE A 136 -2.87 10.07 5.10
C ILE A 136 -2.25 10.05 3.72
N ALA A 137 -1.63 8.93 3.31
CA ALA A 137 -0.99 8.83 2.00
C ALA A 137 -2.00 8.67 0.88
N CYS A 138 -3.23 8.23 1.15
CA CYS A 138 -4.31 8.21 0.17
C CYS A 138 -5.14 9.49 0.12
N ARG A 139 -4.81 10.52 0.90
CA ARG A 139 -5.52 11.81 0.83
C ARG A 139 -5.38 12.42 -0.58
N GLY A 140 -6.51 12.76 -1.20
CA GLY A 140 -6.56 13.47 -2.47
C GLY A 140 -6.26 14.96 -2.33
N SER A 141 -5.83 15.59 -3.43
CA SER A 141 -5.76 17.06 -3.53
C SER A 141 -7.13 17.72 -3.40
N LYS A 142 -8.21 16.97 -3.68
CA LYS A 142 -9.61 17.34 -3.46
C LYS A 142 -10.36 16.19 -2.78
N PRO A 143 -11.48 16.47 -2.08
CA PRO A 143 -12.21 15.45 -1.30
C PRO A 143 -12.71 14.25 -2.11
N TYR A 144 -12.99 14.43 -3.40
CA TYR A 144 -13.50 13.39 -4.30
C TYR A 144 -12.39 12.63 -5.06
N LEU A 145 -11.12 12.94 -4.81
CA LEU A 145 -9.97 12.30 -5.45
C LEU A 145 -9.29 11.34 -4.47
N ARG A 146 -8.70 10.26 -5.02
CA ARG A 146 -7.96 9.24 -4.27
C ARG A 146 -8.80 8.61 -3.16
N GLY A 147 -8.44 8.80 -1.88
CA GLY A 147 -9.20 8.34 -0.72
C GLY A 147 -9.49 6.85 -0.74
N TYR A 148 -10.77 6.51 -0.63
CA TYR A 148 -11.26 5.14 -0.48
C TYR A 148 -10.75 4.16 -1.55
N PRO A 149 -10.91 4.42 -2.87
CA PRO A 149 -10.31 3.55 -3.89
C PRO A 149 -8.80 3.35 -3.75
N CYS A 150 -8.04 4.37 -3.33
CA CYS A 150 -6.59 4.27 -3.14
C CYS A 150 -6.25 3.30 -2.02
N GLY A 151 -6.88 3.44 -0.85
CA GLY A 151 -6.58 2.59 0.30
C GLY A 151 -7.07 1.15 0.11
N LEU A 152 -8.13 0.92 -0.68
CA LEU A 152 -8.52 -0.44 -1.10
C LEU A 152 -7.42 -1.13 -1.92
N TRP A 153 -6.84 -0.45 -2.90
CA TRP A 153 -5.73 -1.03 -3.66
C TRP A 153 -4.56 -1.38 -2.75
N ILE A 154 -4.20 -0.51 -1.80
CA ILE A 154 -3.15 -0.78 -0.81
C ILE A 154 -3.50 -2.03 0.02
N MET A 155 -4.74 -2.13 0.51
CA MET A 155 -5.23 -3.28 1.27
C MET A 155 -5.12 -4.59 0.48
N PHE A 156 -5.51 -4.58 -0.81
CA PHE A 156 -5.42 -5.76 -1.66
C PHE A 156 -3.96 -6.18 -1.91
N HIS A 157 -3.07 -5.22 -2.19
CA HIS A 157 -1.64 -5.48 -2.35
C HIS A 157 -1.04 -6.08 -1.07
N ALA A 158 -1.34 -5.48 0.07
CA ALA A 158 -0.97 -5.99 1.39
C ALA A 158 -1.38 -7.44 1.62
N MET A 159 -2.63 -7.81 1.30
CA MET A 159 -3.10 -9.18 1.46
C MET A 159 -2.32 -10.16 0.60
N THR A 160 -2.05 -9.82 -0.67
CA THR A 160 -1.27 -10.71 -1.56
C THR A 160 0.16 -10.90 -1.07
N VAL A 161 0.80 -9.83 -0.58
CA VAL A 161 2.16 -9.89 -0.01
C VAL A 161 2.19 -10.69 1.28
N ASN A 162 1.20 -10.53 2.16
CA ASN A 162 1.10 -11.31 3.39
C ASN A 162 0.92 -12.81 3.11
N ARG A 163 0.13 -13.17 2.10
CA ARG A 163 0.03 -14.57 1.66
C ARG A 163 1.39 -15.10 1.19
N TYR A 164 2.12 -14.32 0.39
CA TYR A 164 3.45 -14.69 -0.09
C TYR A 164 4.45 -14.90 1.07
N ILE A 165 4.50 -13.97 2.02
CA ILE A 165 5.41 -14.04 3.19
C ILE A 165 5.10 -15.24 4.08
N LYS A 166 3.82 -15.60 4.23
CA LYS A 166 3.42 -16.81 5.00
C LYS A 166 3.89 -18.12 4.36
N GLY A 167 4.49 -18.09 3.17
CA GLY A 167 5.03 -19.27 2.50
C GLY A 167 3.96 -20.26 2.07
N GLU A 168 2.72 -19.79 1.86
CA GLU A 168 1.62 -20.67 1.48
C GLU A 168 1.82 -21.21 0.06
N LYS A 169 1.93 -22.53 -0.05
CA LYS A 169 1.91 -23.25 -1.32
C LYS A 169 0.50 -23.15 -1.95
N SER A 170 0.39 -23.30 -3.27
CA SER A 170 -0.91 -23.28 -3.97
C SER A 170 -1.89 -24.36 -3.42
N GLY A 171 -3.14 -23.95 -3.10
CA GLY A 171 -4.30 -24.65 -2.48
C GLY A 171 -5.73 -24.06 -2.79
N ARG A 172 -6.72 -24.86 -3.24
CA ARG A 172 -8.06 -24.63 -3.89
C ARG A 172 -8.95 -24.43 -2.74
N LEU A 173 -9.83 -23.48 -2.87
CA LEU A 173 -10.96 -23.40 -2.00
C LEU A 173 -11.97 -24.47 -2.48
N GLU A 174 -12.03 -25.61 -1.79
CA GLU A 174 -13.12 -26.58 -1.93
C GLU A 174 -14.10 -26.42 -0.77
N ILE A 175 -15.39 -26.63 -1.05
CA ILE A 175 -16.41 -26.77 -0.02
C ILE A 175 -16.38 -28.22 0.45
N ILE A 176 -15.67 -28.50 1.54
CA ILE A 176 -15.77 -29.78 2.24
C ILE A 176 -16.66 -29.56 3.46
N LYS A 177 -17.83 -30.21 3.49
CA LYS A 177 -18.77 -30.16 4.62
C LYS A 177 -19.20 -28.73 5.01
N GLY A 178 -19.43 -27.87 4.02
CA GLY A 178 -19.78 -26.47 4.24
C GLY A 178 -18.61 -25.57 4.63
N ILE A 179 -17.42 -26.15 4.89
CA ILE A 179 -16.19 -25.44 5.23
C ILE A 179 -15.37 -25.17 3.98
N PHE A 180 -15.05 -23.90 3.76
CA PHE A 180 -14.03 -23.53 2.80
C PHE A 180 -12.69 -24.04 3.31
N THR A 181 -12.27 -25.17 2.73
CA THR A 181 -11.06 -25.88 3.11
C THR A 181 -10.05 -25.69 1.98
N LEU A 182 -8.84 -25.23 2.32
CA LEU A 182 -7.77 -24.98 1.36
C LEU A 182 -7.11 -26.31 0.95
N ILE A 183 -7.48 -26.85 -0.20
CA ILE A 183 -7.08 -28.19 -0.63
C ILE A 183 -6.26 -28.21 -1.95
N ASP A 184 -6.61 -27.55 -3.07
CA ASP A 184 -5.65 -27.38 -4.23
C ASP A 184 -5.74 -26.24 -5.36
N GLY A 185 -5.02 -25.10 -5.31
CA GLY A 185 -5.54 -23.85 -5.94
C GLY A 185 -4.87 -22.50 -5.63
N THR A 186 -4.75 -21.74 -6.68
CA THR A 186 -3.49 -21.03 -6.83
C THR A 186 -3.52 -19.59 -6.35
N ALA A 187 -4.72 -19.00 -6.23
CA ALA A 187 -4.92 -17.58 -6.01
C ALA A 187 -6.26 -17.23 -5.32
N PRO A 188 -6.42 -17.59 -4.03
CA PRO A 188 -7.66 -17.33 -3.29
C PRO A 188 -7.97 -15.83 -3.14
N ILE A 189 -6.95 -14.96 -3.07
CA ILE A 189 -7.21 -13.52 -2.95
C ILE A 189 -7.70 -12.98 -4.28
N ALA A 190 -7.06 -13.34 -5.40
CA ALA A 190 -7.45 -12.88 -6.73
C ALA A 190 -8.91 -13.26 -7.04
N HIS A 191 -9.28 -14.51 -6.76
CA HIS A 191 -10.64 -15.00 -6.96
C HIS A 191 -11.65 -14.30 -6.04
N ALA A 192 -11.35 -14.17 -4.74
CA ALA A 192 -12.19 -13.44 -3.81
C ALA A 192 -12.41 -11.99 -4.25
N LEU A 193 -11.38 -11.30 -4.74
CA LEU A 193 -11.50 -9.94 -5.27
C LEU A 193 -12.33 -9.88 -6.55
N ASN A 194 -12.12 -10.82 -7.49
CA ASN A 194 -12.91 -10.93 -8.71
C ASN A 194 -14.40 -11.15 -8.42
N ARG A 195 -14.74 -11.91 -7.39
CA ARG A 195 -16.14 -12.12 -6.99
C ARG A 195 -16.69 -10.94 -6.19
N PHE A 196 -15.92 -10.37 -5.28
CA PHE A 196 -16.40 -9.35 -4.34
C PHE A 196 -16.55 -7.96 -4.99
N VAL A 197 -15.51 -7.45 -5.64
CA VAL A 197 -15.47 -6.07 -6.14
C VAL A 197 -16.62 -5.79 -7.12
N PRO A 198 -16.89 -6.64 -8.13
CA PRO A 198 -18.00 -6.43 -9.05
C PRO A 198 -19.38 -6.52 -8.42
N ARG A 199 -19.53 -7.04 -7.19
CA ARG A 199 -20.83 -7.21 -6.53
C ARG A 199 -21.12 -6.11 -5.52
N PHE A 200 -20.09 -5.63 -4.82
CA PHE A 200 -20.25 -4.75 -3.68
C PHE A 200 -19.68 -3.34 -3.91
N PHE A 201 -18.67 -3.20 -4.77
CA PHE A 201 -18.01 -1.90 -4.92
C PHE A 201 -18.99 -0.84 -5.43
N SER A 202 -19.06 0.31 -4.75
CA SER A 202 -20.07 1.34 -4.98
C SER A 202 -19.96 2.03 -6.34
N CYS A 203 -18.77 2.09 -6.92
CA CYS A 203 -18.55 2.63 -8.25
C CYS A 203 -18.87 1.57 -9.33
N GLY A 204 -20.07 1.62 -9.92
CA GLY A 204 -20.48 0.71 -10.99
C GLY A 204 -19.52 0.70 -12.19
N TYR A 205 -19.13 1.88 -12.67
CA TYR A 205 -18.12 2.04 -13.74
C TYR A 205 -16.81 1.27 -13.43
N CYS A 206 -16.31 1.43 -12.21
CA CYS A 206 -15.09 0.78 -11.75
C CYS A 206 -15.28 -0.74 -11.63
N ALA A 207 -16.43 -1.16 -11.09
CA ALA A 207 -16.81 -2.56 -10.90
C ALA A 207 -16.86 -3.32 -12.23
N PHE A 208 -17.48 -2.76 -13.28
CA PHE A 208 -17.52 -3.38 -14.62
C PHE A 208 -16.12 -3.54 -15.22
N HIS A 209 -15.28 -2.50 -15.13
CA HIS A 209 -13.90 -2.59 -15.61
C HIS A 209 -13.06 -3.59 -14.81
N PHE A 210 -13.27 -3.68 -13.50
CA PHE A 210 -12.57 -4.65 -12.65
C PHE A 210 -13.00 -6.08 -12.98
N ALA A 211 -14.31 -6.33 -13.14
CA ALA A 211 -14.87 -7.59 -13.61
C ALA A 211 -14.23 -8.05 -14.91
N LYS A 212 -14.23 -7.18 -15.94
CA LYS A 212 -13.60 -7.47 -17.24
C LYS A 212 -12.12 -7.84 -17.10
N MET A 213 -11.35 -7.02 -16.38
CA MET A 213 -9.90 -7.17 -16.28
C MET A 213 -9.47 -8.39 -15.46
N THR A 214 -10.30 -8.85 -14.53
CA THR A 214 -9.99 -9.95 -13.61
C THR A 214 -10.74 -11.24 -13.96
N SER A 215 -11.43 -11.30 -15.10
CA SER A 215 -12.23 -12.47 -15.49
C SER A 215 -11.40 -13.73 -15.77
N ASN A 216 -10.07 -13.62 -15.80
CA ASN A 216 -9.14 -14.72 -15.98
C ASN A 216 -8.99 -15.60 -14.71
N VAL A 217 -9.42 -15.11 -13.54
CA VAL A 217 -9.30 -15.86 -12.27
C VAL A 217 -10.61 -16.49 -11.80
N ARG A 218 -11.69 -16.32 -12.57
CA ARG A 218 -13.01 -16.92 -12.30
C ARG A 218 -12.96 -18.44 -12.37
N LEU A 219 -13.82 -19.10 -11.60
CA LEU A 219 -14.06 -20.54 -11.73
C LEU A 219 -15.00 -20.84 -12.90
N GLU A 220 -15.02 -22.11 -13.31
CA GLU A 220 -15.94 -22.60 -14.32
C GLU A 220 -17.40 -22.39 -13.86
N GLY A 221 -18.25 -21.91 -14.77
CA GLY A 221 -19.65 -21.58 -14.49
C GLY A 221 -19.91 -20.20 -13.88
N GLU A 222 -18.87 -19.45 -13.50
CA GLU A 222 -19.03 -18.09 -12.97
C GLU A 222 -19.19 -17.06 -14.09
N SER A 223 -20.12 -16.11 -13.87
CA SER A 223 -20.32 -14.96 -14.76
C SER A 223 -19.12 -14.02 -14.71
N VAL A 224 -18.72 -13.50 -15.88
CA VAL A 224 -17.74 -12.42 -16.00
C VAL A 224 -18.27 -11.15 -15.34
N TYR A 225 -19.55 -10.83 -15.55
CA TYR A 225 -20.21 -9.65 -15.02
C TYR A 225 -21.38 -10.08 -14.13
N PRO A 226 -21.21 -10.06 -12.80
CA PRO A 226 -22.31 -10.24 -11.86
C PRO A 226 -23.42 -9.22 -12.06
N ASP A 227 -24.65 -9.60 -11.71
CA ASP A 227 -25.80 -8.69 -11.78
C ASP A 227 -25.61 -7.48 -10.86
N ARG A 228 -25.91 -6.30 -11.39
CA ARG A 228 -25.81 -5.00 -10.71
C ARG A 228 -27.06 -4.18 -11.01
N PRO A 229 -28.17 -4.46 -10.31
CA PRO A 229 -29.44 -3.79 -10.57
C PRO A 229 -29.31 -2.27 -10.40
N GLY A 230 -29.66 -1.52 -11.45
CA GLY A 230 -29.65 -0.06 -11.47
C GLY A 230 -28.33 0.59 -11.89
N ASP A 231 -27.29 -0.19 -12.22
CA ASP A 231 -26.06 0.35 -12.82
C ASP A 231 -26.10 0.15 -14.35
N ASP A 232 -25.83 1.21 -15.11
CA ASP A 232 -25.67 1.13 -16.57
C ASP A 232 -24.23 0.69 -16.92
N PRO A 233 -24.05 -0.37 -17.74
CA PRO A 233 -22.73 -0.78 -18.21
C PRO A 233 -22.04 0.30 -19.04
N PRO A 234 -20.77 0.64 -18.79
CA PRO A 234 -20.05 1.64 -19.58
C PRO A 234 -19.59 1.12 -20.95
N PHE A 235 -19.82 -0.15 -21.24
CA PHE A 235 -19.47 -0.83 -22.50
C PHE A 235 -20.32 -2.09 -22.69
N PRO A 236 -20.40 -2.66 -23.92
CA PRO A 236 -21.03 -3.95 -24.17
C PRO A 236 -20.41 -5.06 -23.33
N LEU A 237 -21.26 -5.84 -22.65
CA LEU A 237 -20.86 -6.89 -21.72
C LEU A 237 -20.48 -8.18 -22.46
N GLU A 238 -19.28 -8.18 -23.03
CA GLU A 238 -18.72 -9.31 -23.76
C GLU A 238 -17.62 -10.01 -22.95
N VAL A 239 -17.45 -11.31 -23.20
CA VAL A 239 -16.32 -12.08 -22.64
C VAL A 239 -15.03 -11.55 -23.27
N PRO A 240 -14.09 -11.00 -22.47
CA PRO A 240 -12.84 -10.49 -23.01
C PRO A 240 -11.96 -11.60 -23.59
N ASP A 241 -11.21 -11.27 -24.63
CA ASP A 241 -10.17 -12.15 -25.18
C ASP A 241 -9.13 -12.47 -24.08
N PRO A 242 -8.91 -13.75 -23.75
CA PRO A 242 -7.92 -14.16 -22.75
C PRO A 242 -6.51 -13.60 -23.00
N ALA A 243 -6.12 -13.34 -24.25
CA ALA A 243 -4.81 -12.77 -24.59
C ALA A 243 -4.65 -11.31 -24.14
N THR A 244 -5.76 -10.62 -23.85
CA THR A 244 -5.77 -9.23 -23.38
C THR A 244 -5.74 -9.10 -21.85
N LEU A 245 -5.86 -10.22 -21.15
CA LEU A 245 -5.90 -10.29 -19.69
C LEU A 245 -4.53 -10.63 -19.11
N PRO A 246 -4.24 -10.21 -17.87
CA PRO A 246 -3.06 -10.72 -17.18
C PRO A 246 -3.17 -12.26 -17.02
N ALA A 247 -2.02 -12.95 -16.98
CA ALA A 247 -2.02 -14.38 -16.75
C ALA A 247 -2.64 -14.72 -15.38
N ALA A 248 -3.49 -15.75 -15.31
CA ALA A 248 -4.08 -16.19 -14.05
C ALA A 248 -2.98 -16.64 -13.07
N PRO A 249 -2.93 -16.11 -11.84
CA PRO A 249 -1.88 -16.42 -10.90
C PRO A 249 -1.93 -17.87 -10.44
N LYS A 250 -0.77 -18.54 -10.51
CA LYS A 250 -0.60 -19.96 -10.19
C LYS A 250 0.07 -20.21 -8.83
N SER A 251 0.46 -19.15 -8.13
CA SER A 251 1.13 -19.20 -6.83
C SER A 251 0.91 -17.91 -6.04
N ALA A 252 1.29 -17.90 -4.75
CA ALA A 252 1.29 -16.67 -3.95
C ALA A 252 2.20 -15.59 -4.56
N ARG A 253 3.35 -15.99 -5.12
CA ARG A 253 4.25 -15.11 -5.88
C ARG A 253 3.52 -14.49 -7.07
N ASP A 254 2.87 -15.31 -7.89
CA ASP A 254 2.20 -14.83 -9.09
C ASP A 254 1.02 -13.93 -8.76
N GLU A 255 0.34 -14.16 -7.62
CA GLU A 255 -0.79 -13.33 -7.19
C GLU A 255 -0.38 -11.89 -6.85
N VAL A 256 0.79 -11.72 -6.23
CA VAL A 256 1.40 -10.39 -6.00
C VAL A 256 1.67 -9.68 -7.33
N LEU A 257 2.30 -10.38 -8.27
CA LEU A 257 2.66 -9.82 -9.59
C LEU A 257 1.43 -9.58 -10.48
N TRP A 258 0.44 -10.45 -10.41
CA TRP A 258 -0.83 -10.33 -11.13
C TRP A 258 -1.58 -9.08 -10.70
N LEU A 259 -1.69 -8.84 -9.38
CA LEU A 259 -2.39 -7.66 -8.87
C LEU A 259 -1.65 -6.37 -9.26
N ASN A 260 -0.30 -6.37 -9.27
CA ASN A 260 0.47 -5.24 -9.78
C ASN A 260 0.20 -4.98 -11.27
N THR A 261 0.19 -6.03 -12.09
CA THR A 261 -0.10 -5.94 -13.52
C THR A 261 -1.50 -5.38 -13.76
N ALA A 262 -2.51 -5.94 -13.10
CA ALA A 262 -3.89 -5.49 -13.16
C ALA A 262 -4.03 -4.01 -12.74
N HIS A 263 -3.37 -3.61 -11.65
CA HIS A 263 -3.40 -2.22 -11.20
C HIS A 263 -2.72 -1.27 -12.21
N ASN A 264 -1.63 -1.69 -12.86
CA ASN A 264 -0.96 -0.89 -13.89
C ASN A 264 -1.79 -0.76 -15.17
N MET A 265 -2.60 -1.76 -15.54
CA MET A 265 -3.59 -1.62 -16.60
C MET A 265 -4.63 -0.54 -16.27
N VAL A 266 -5.07 -0.48 -15.00
CA VAL A 266 -5.96 0.60 -14.52
C VAL A 266 -5.26 1.95 -14.56
N ASN A 267 -4.00 2.04 -14.13
CA ASN A 267 -3.23 3.29 -14.20
C ASN A 267 -3.11 3.80 -15.63
N LYS A 268 -2.81 2.92 -16.60
CA LYS A 268 -2.75 3.28 -18.02
C LYS A 268 -4.07 3.84 -18.51
N ARG A 269 -5.19 3.15 -18.23
CA ARG A 269 -6.53 3.60 -18.64
C ARG A 269 -6.93 4.94 -18.02
N LEU A 270 -6.56 5.18 -16.76
CA LEU A 270 -6.96 6.38 -16.02
C LEU A 270 -6.01 7.57 -16.21
N SER A 271 -4.88 7.38 -16.89
CA SER A 271 -3.94 8.48 -17.17
C SER A 271 -4.60 9.54 -18.06
N GLY A 272 -4.60 10.80 -17.60
CA GLY A 272 -5.27 11.92 -18.28
C GLY A 272 -6.80 11.91 -18.15
N HIS A 273 -7.38 10.96 -17.42
CA HIS A 273 -8.83 10.93 -17.20
C HIS A 273 -9.24 12.08 -16.25
N PRO A 274 -10.45 12.67 -16.38
CA PRO A 274 -10.91 13.75 -15.48
C PRO A 274 -10.96 13.40 -13.98
N SER A 275 -10.91 12.10 -13.64
CA SER A 275 -10.84 11.61 -12.26
C SER A 275 -9.40 11.42 -11.75
N GLU A 276 -8.38 11.68 -12.57
CA GLU A 276 -6.98 11.66 -12.16
C GLU A 276 -6.69 12.83 -11.23
N ASP A 277 -5.98 12.56 -10.14
CA ASP A 277 -5.55 13.62 -9.25
C ASP A 277 -4.33 14.33 -9.85
N PRO A 278 -4.38 15.65 -10.12
CA PRO A 278 -3.25 16.36 -10.71
C PRO A 278 -1.97 16.30 -9.86
N LEU A 279 -2.10 16.10 -8.54
CA LEU A 279 -0.95 15.96 -7.63
C LEU A 279 -0.47 14.51 -7.47
N ALA A 280 -1.17 13.55 -8.07
CA ALA A 280 -0.80 12.13 -8.07
C ALA A 280 -1.09 11.50 -9.44
N PRO A 281 -0.39 11.94 -10.51
CA PRO A 281 -0.59 11.43 -11.85
C PRO A 281 -0.32 9.93 -11.93
N LYS A 282 -1.09 9.24 -12.77
CA LYS A 282 -0.95 7.81 -13.06
C LYS A 282 0.33 7.56 -13.83
N ILE A 283 1.08 6.58 -13.33
CA ILE A 283 2.31 6.06 -13.89
C ILE A 283 2.27 4.54 -13.85
N VAL A 284 3.22 3.88 -14.52
CA VAL A 284 3.51 2.48 -14.22
C VAL A 284 4.23 2.42 -12.88
N PHE A 285 3.68 1.64 -11.94
CA PHE A 285 4.21 1.47 -10.60
C PHE A 285 4.88 0.10 -10.41
N PRO A 286 6.08 0.04 -9.79
CA PRO A 286 6.92 1.17 -9.42
C PRO A 286 7.60 1.81 -10.63
N SER A 287 7.83 3.12 -10.60
CA SER A 287 8.60 3.81 -11.65
C SER A 287 10.09 3.39 -11.63
N PRO A 288 10.86 3.67 -12.69
CA PRO A 288 12.32 3.46 -12.69
C PRO A 288 13.06 4.20 -11.57
N GLU A 289 12.53 5.32 -11.09
CA GLU A 289 13.08 6.09 -9.97
C GLU A 289 12.79 5.40 -8.63
N GLN A 290 11.61 4.80 -8.49
CA GLN A 290 11.20 4.07 -7.29
C GLN A 290 11.93 2.73 -7.15
N CYS A 291 12.13 2.01 -8.26
CA CYS A 291 12.85 0.74 -8.26
C CYS A 291 13.65 0.57 -9.55
N ARG A 292 14.88 1.07 -9.61
CA ARG A 292 15.73 0.91 -10.82
C ARG A 292 15.99 -0.57 -11.15
N ALA A 293 16.15 -1.44 -10.15
CA ALA A 293 16.43 -2.86 -10.34
C ALA A 293 15.27 -3.62 -11.01
N CYS A 294 14.04 -3.13 -10.87
CA CYS A 294 12.85 -3.74 -11.46
C CYS A 294 12.82 -3.64 -13.00
N TRP A 295 13.72 -2.87 -13.62
CA TRP A 295 13.70 -2.55 -15.04
C TRP A 295 15.04 -2.80 -15.74
N SER A 296 15.00 -3.53 -16.86
CA SER A 296 16.10 -3.57 -17.82
C SER A 296 16.36 -2.18 -18.41
N GLU A 297 17.57 -1.97 -18.93
CA GLU A 297 17.90 -0.71 -19.58
C GLU A 297 17.01 -0.44 -20.80
N ALA A 298 16.68 -1.48 -21.57
CA ALA A 298 15.78 -1.39 -22.71
C ALA A 298 14.37 -0.94 -22.28
N ALA A 299 13.83 -1.51 -21.20
CA ALA A 299 12.53 -1.12 -20.67
C ALA A 299 12.54 0.33 -20.13
N ARG A 300 13.60 0.75 -19.43
CA ARG A 300 13.76 2.15 -18.97
C ARG A 300 13.78 3.14 -20.13
N ARG A 301 14.48 2.83 -21.23
CA ARG A 301 14.50 3.66 -22.43
C ARG A 301 13.11 3.82 -23.05
N LYS A 302 12.29 2.76 -23.07
CA LYS A 302 10.90 2.82 -23.55
C LYS A 302 10.05 3.73 -22.65
N VAL A 303 10.07 3.51 -21.33
CA VAL A 303 9.27 4.31 -20.38
C VAL A 303 9.63 5.80 -20.40
N ALA A 304 10.89 6.14 -20.69
CA ALA A 304 11.31 7.52 -20.86
C ALA A 304 10.68 8.22 -22.07
N MET A 305 10.27 7.48 -23.11
CA MET A 305 9.60 8.01 -24.29
C MET A 305 8.08 8.07 -24.11
N ASP A 306 7.48 6.99 -23.59
CA ASP A 306 6.08 6.92 -23.23
C ASP A 306 5.95 6.15 -21.91
N LYS A 307 5.43 6.81 -20.88
CA LYS A 307 5.33 6.30 -19.51
C LYS A 307 4.54 4.98 -19.37
N PHE A 308 3.78 4.56 -20.38
CA PHE A 308 3.04 3.28 -20.41
C PHE A 308 3.46 2.33 -21.55
N SER A 309 4.63 2.56 -22.17
CA SER A 309 5.16 1.74 -23.27
C SER A 309 5.91 0.48 -22.82
N ALA A 310 6.24 0.37 -21.53
CA ALA A 310 6.78 -0.84 -20.93
C ALA A 310 6.37 -0.95 -19.46
N THR A 311 6.54 -2.15 -18.91
CA THR A 311 6.34 -2.48 -17.49
C THR A 311 7.64 -3.01 -16.90
N PRO A 312 7.78 -3.07 -15.55
CA PRO A 312 8.95 -3.69 -14.94
C PRO A 312 9.09 -5.13 -15.46
N ASP A 313 10.25 -5.47 -16.01
CA ASP A 313 10.52 -6.72 -16.72
C ASP A 313 11.49 -7.63 -15.95
N LYS A 314 11.89 -7.24 -14.74
CA LYS A 314 12.66 -8.05 -13.78
C LYS A 314 11.75 -8.52 -12.65
N ALA A 315 11.13 -9.69 -12.86
CA ALA A 315 10.06 -10.18 -11.99
C ALA A 315 10.49 -10.38 -10.52
N GLU A 316 11.70 -10.90 -10.26
CA GLU A 316 12.17 -11.11 -8.88
C GLU A 316 12.47 -9.79 -8.16
N GLU A 317 13.04 -8.82 -8.85
CA GLU A 317 13.29 -7.47 -8.29
C GLU A 317 11.97 -6.74 -8.02
N LEU A 318 11.00 -6.87 -8.94
CA LEU A 318 9.65 -6.34 -8.75
C LEU A 318 8.97 -7.00 -7.54
N LEU A 319 9.05 -8.32 -7.42
CA LEU A 319 8.51 -9.04 -6.27
C LEU A 319 9.14 -8.56 -4.96
N ALA A 320 10.47 -8.47 -4.90
CA ALA A 320 11.19 -7.99 -3.72
C ALA A 320 10.77 -6.57 -3.33
N TYR A 321 10.62 -5.67 -4.32
CA TYR A 321 10.13 -4.32 -4.10
C TYR A 321 8.71 -4.29 -3.54
N LEU A 322 7.78 -5.04 -4.13
CA LEU A 322 6.38 -5.09 -3.69
C LEU A 322 6.27 -5.68 -2.28
N VAL A 323 7.01 -6.75 -1.99
CA VAL A 323 7.08 -7.35 -0.66
C VAL A 323 7.61 -6.35 0.36
N HIS A 324 8.69 -5.63 0.04
CA HIS A 324 9.21 -4.58 0.91
C HIS A 324 8.21 -3.44 1.14
N GLN A 325 7.50 -3.01 0.10
CA GLN A 325 6.53 -1.92 0.17
C GLN A 325 5.31 -2.27 1.03
N TYR A 326 4.77 -3.49 0.89
CA TYR A 326 3.46 -3.84 1.46
C TYR A 326 3.52 -4.76 2.67
N ARG A 327 4.69 -5.28 3.09
CA ARG A 327 4.79 -6.09 4.32
C ARG A 327 4.39 -5.28 5.57
N PRO A 328 3.76 -5.88 6.59
CA PRO A 328 3.24 -5.16 7.76
C PRO A 328 4.34 -4.39 8.52
N SER A 329 5.55 -4.94 8.58
CA SER A 329 6.70 -4.30 9.22
C SER A 329 7.21 -3.03 8.52
N SER A 330 6.75 -2.74 7.29
CA SER A 330 7.04 -1.49 6.58
C SER A 330 5.95 -0.43 6.77
N TRP A 331 4.85 -0.74 7.47
CA TRP A 331 3.72 0.17 7.60
C TRP A 331 3.97 1.24 8.66
N ARG A 332 3.37 2.38 8.42
CA ARG A 332 3.27 3.50 9.33
C ARG A 332 1.93 3.43 10.06
N TRP A 333 1.98 3.50 11.39
CA TRP A 333 0.80 3.46 12.26
C TRP A 333 0.36 4.85 12.74
N ASP A 334 0.88 5.90 12.10
CA ASP A 334 0.50 7.28 12.36
C ASP A 334 -1.02 7.44 12.19
N GLY A 335 -1.69 8.12 13.15
CA GLY A 335 -3.12 8.42 13.08
C GLY A 335 -4.07 7.26 13.43
N VAL A 336 -3.56 6.16 13.99
CA VAL A 336 -4.37 5.02 14.49
C VAL A 336 -4.12 4.84 15.99
N CYS A 337 -5.17 4.62 16.78
CA CYS A 337 -5.04 4.27 18.19
C CYS A 337 -4.69 2.79 18.33
N VAL A 338 -3.40 2.47 18.39
CA VAL A 338 -2.93 1.12 18.76
C VAL A 338 -2.65 1.07 20.26
N SER A 339 -3.20 0.07 20.96
CA SER A 339 -2.75 -0.23 22.32
C SER A 339 -1.30 -0.72 22.27
N PHE A 340 -0.47 -0.31 23.23
CA PHE A 340 0.97 -0.64 23.25
C PHE A 340 1.23 -2.16 23.23
N GLU A 341 0.36 -2.98 23.84
CA GLU A 341 0.41 -4.44 23.81
C GLU A 341 0.18 -5.04 22.41
N ALA A 342 -0.58 -4.37 21.54
CA ALA A 342 -0.85 -4.86 20.18
C ALA A 342 0.39 -4.76 19.27
N ILE A 343 1.31 -3.83 19.54
CA ILE A 343 2.56 -3.67 18.76
C ILE A 343 3.53 -4.81 19.08
N SER A 344 3.57 -5.28 20.33
CA SER A 344 4.41 -6.44 20.72
C SER A 344 3.87 -7.78 20.20
N HIS A 345 2.59 -7.85 19.83
CA HIS A 345 1.92 -9.07 19.35
C HIS A 345 1.61 -9.06 17.85
N MET A 346 1.83 -7.94 17.14
CA MET A 346 2.01 -8.03 15.68
C MET A 346 3.11 -9.05 15.47
N ASN A 347 2.81 -10.07 14.67
CA ASN A 347 3.65 -11.23 14.45
C ASN A 347 4.91 -10.79 13.66
N LEU A 348 5.79 -10.00 14.29
CA LEU A 348 7.21 -10.16 14.14
C LEU A 348 7.45 -11.61 14.53
N GLY A 349 7.31 -12.51 13.55
CA GLY A 349 7.89 -13.82 13.65
C GLY A 349 9.27 -13.63 14.24
N ALA A 350 9.60 -14.47 15.22
CA ALA A 350 10.88 -14.51 15.90
C ALA A 350 12.02 -14.91 14.94
N ASP A 351 12.13 -14.22 13.81
CA ASP A 351 13.16 -14.30 12.79
C ASP A 351 13.90 -12.95 12.67
N THR A 352 13.85 -12.11 13.72
CA THR A 352 14.84 -11.05 13.90
C THR A 352 15.95 -11.59 14.80
N PHE A 353 16.97 -12.12 14.14
CA PHE A 353 18.21 -12.71 14.66
C PHE A 353 18.05 -14.03 15.42
N SER A 354 18.41 -15.13 14.75
CA SER A 354 18.71 -16.39 15.44
C SER A 354 19.79 -16.13 16.50
N THR A 355 19.82 -16.91 17.59
CA THR A 355 20.94 -16.93 18.54
C THR A 355 22.28 -17.09 17.82
N THR A 356 22.29 -17.79 16.68
CA THR A 356 23.45 -17.93 15.80
C THR A 356 23.86 -16.61 15.14
N ASP A 357 22.92 -15.76 14.75
CA ASP A 357 23.19 -14.45 14.14
C ASP A 357 23.71 -13.44 15.18
N MET A 358 23.18 -13.48 16.40
CA MET A 358 23.70 -12.69 17.54
C MET A 358 25.12 -13.13 17.91
N ILE A 359 25.40 -14.44 17.91
CA ILE A 359 26.75 -14.97 18.11
C ILE A 359 27.67 -14.54 16.97
N LEU A 360 27.22 -14.62 15.71
CA LEU A 360 28.01 -14.22 14.56
C LEU A 360 28.37 -12.74 14.59
N VAL A 361 27.41 -11.86 14.91
CA VAL A 361 27.67 -10.42 15.10
C VAL A 361 28.62 -10.19 16.27
N GLY A 362 28.46 -10.92 17.38
CA GLY A 362 29.38 -10.87 18.52
C GLY A 362 30.81 -11.25 18.13
N VAL A 363 30.99 -12.35 17.40
CA VAL A 363 32.30 -12.82 16.92
C VAL A 363 32.91 -11.80 15.95
N ILE A 364 32.13 -11.28 14.99
CA ILE A 364 32.61 -10.28 14.04
C ILE A 364 33.07 -9.01 14.78
N CYS A 365 32.30 -8.52 15.75
CA CYS A 365 32.66 -7.36 16.55
C CYS A 365 33.95 -7.58 17.36
N VAL A 366 34.13 -8.75 17.96
CA VAL A 366 35.36 -9.10 18.70
C VAL A 366 36.55 -9.19 17.75
N CYS A 367 36.40 -9.83 16.59
CA CYS A 367 37.45 -9.94 15.57
C CYS A 367 37.85 -8.56 15.03
N CYS A 368 36.88 -7.69 14.71
CA CYS A 368 37.14 -6.32 14.26
C CYS A 368 37.85 -5.50 15.35
N SER A 369 37.42 -5.63 16.61
CA SER A 369 38.06 -4.92 17.74
C SER A 369 39.50 -5.38 17.96
N ALA A 370 39.76 -6.69 17.88
CA ALA A 370 41.10 -7.25 17.97
C ALA A 370 41.99 -6.78 16.79
N ALA A 371 41.46 -6.78 15.57
CA ALA A 371 42.18 -6.31 14.39
C ALA A 371 42.55 -4.82 14.50
N LEU A 372 41.62 -3.98 15.00
CA LEU A 372 41.88 -2.57 15.25
C LEU A 372 42.93 -2.35 16.35
N ALA A 373 42.91 -3.15 17.42
CA ALA A 373 43.91 -3.09 18.48
C ALA A 373 45.32 -3.47 17.97
N VAL A 374 45.41 -4.51 17.13
CA VAL A 374 46.69 -4.90 16.49
C VAL A 374 47.18 -3.80 15.54
N LEU A 375 46.30 -3.22 14.72
CA LEU A 375 46.65 -2.09 13.86
C LEU A 375 47.16 -0.89 14.66
N ALA A 376 46.47 -0.54 15.76
CA ALA A 376 46.90 0.53 16.65
C ALA A 376 48.28 0.23 17.29
N ALA A 377 48.52 -1.02 17.73
CA ALA A 377 49.81 -1.44 18.26
C ALA A 377 50.93 -1.36 17.21
N LEU A 378 50.67 -1.79 15.97
CA LEU A 378 51.63 -1.70 14.86
C LEU A 378 51.94 -0.24 14.49
N ILE A 379 50.93 0.64 14.49
CA ILE A 379 51.11 2.08 14.28
C ILE A 379 51.95 2.69 15.40
N CYS A 380 51.63 2.38 16.66
CA CYS A 380 52.40 2.83 17.83
C CYS A 380 53.85 2.30 17.82
N CYS A 381 54.09 1.06 17.40
CA CYS A 381 55.43 0.49 17.26
C CYS A 381 56.23 1.17 16.13
N ARG A 382 55.61 1.42 14.97
CA ARG A 382 56.24 2.21 13.89
C ARG A 382 56.56 3.63 14.33
N TRP A 383 55.67 4.26 15.10
CA TRP A 383 55.88 5.62 15.61
C TRP A 383 56.97 5.67 16.69
N ARG A 384 57.08 4.64 17.54
CA ARG A 384 58.17 4.49 18.53
C ARG A 384 59.53 4.25 17.87
N TRP A 385 59.60 3.49 16.78
CA TRP A 385 60.83 3.31 16.01
C TRP A 385 61.24 4.61 15.31
N SER A 386 60.31 5.30 14.65
CA SER A 386 60.58 6.59 14.02
C SER A 386 61.08 7.66 15.01
N ARG A 387 60.70 7.61 16.31
CA ARG A 387 61.27 8.50 17.34
C ARG A 387 62.65 8.08 17.85
N ARG A 388 63.03 6.79 17.77
CA ARG A 388 64.36 6.32 18.18
C ARG A 388 65.45 6.74 17.19
N ASP A 389 65.11 6.85 15.92
CA ASP A 389 66.04 7.30 14.86
C ASP A 389 66.32 8.82 14.90
N HIS A 390 65.72 9.56 15.85
CA HIS A 390 65.90 11.00 16.03
C HIS A 390 66.56 11.40 17.37
N LEU A 391 67.25 10.49 18.05
CA LEU A 391 68.16 10.90 19.14
C LEU A 391 69.43 11.52 18.54
N PRO A 392 69.70 12.82 18.77
CA PRO A 392 70.97 13.41 18.36
C PRO A 392 72.11 12.82 19.20
N LEU A 393 73.20 12.45 18.52
CA LEU A 393 74.48 12.09 19.12
C LEU A 393 74.88 13.15 20.15
N SER A 394 75.27 12.72 21.35
CA SER A 394 75.84 13.59 22.38
C SER A 394 77.15 14.19 21.88
N THR A 395 77.15 15.48 21.57
CA THR A 395 78.36 16.28 21.46
C THR A 395 78.69 16.86 22.83
N THR A 396 79.68 16.31 23.51
CA THR A 396 80.45 17.04 24.52
C THR A 396 81.92 16.62 24.44
N ALA A 397 82.71 17.60 24.00
CA ALA A 397 84.11 17.95 24.28
C ALA A 397 85.04 16.93 24.94
#